data_AF-A0A7V4BL15-F1
#
_entry.id   AF-A0A7V4BL15-F1
#
_cell.length_a   1.000
_cell.length_b   1.000
_cell.length_c   1.000
_cell.angle_alpha   90.00
_cell.angle_beta   90.00
_cell.angle_gamma   90.00
#
_symmetry.space_group_name_H-M   'P 1'
#
loop_
_entity.id
_entity.type
_entity.pdbx_description
1 polymer ?
#
loop_
_entity_poly.entity_id
_entity_poly.type
_entity_poly.pdbx_seq_one_letter_code
_entity_poly.pdbx_strand_id
1 'polypeptide(L)' 'MRNFIKTTLNKICPKNESVLILIGPEGDFSKNEIERALEIGIKPVSLGKSRLRTETAGLVACHTVSLINE' A
#
# COMPACT_ATOMS: atom_id res chain seq x y z
N MET A 1 3.38 1.33 20.69
CA MET A 1 3.53 1.38 19.22
C MET A 1 2.15 1.12 18.63
N ARG A 2 1.51 2.09 17.95
CA ARG A 2 0.14 1.91 17.44
C ARG A 2 0.16 0.79 16.37
N ASN A 3 -0.54 -0.31 16.65
CA ASN A 3 -0.78 -1.36 15.66
C ASN A 3 -1.75 -0.79 14.62
N PHE A 4 -1.24 -0.34 13.48
CA PHE A 4 -2.09 0.01 12.34
C PHE A 4 -2.75 -1.28 11.86
N ILE A 5 -4.08 -1.38 12.01
CA ILE A 5 -4.85 -2.45 11.38
C ILE A 5 -4.78 -2.19 9.88
N LYS A 6 -3.85 -2.85 9.19
CA LYS A 6 -3.69 -2.72 7.74
C LYS A 6 -4.84 -3.45 7.06
N THR A 7 -5.71 -2.71 6.39
CA THR A 7 -6.72 -3.29 5.49
C THR A 7 -6.06 -3.78 4.21
N THR A 8 -6.60 -4.82 3.58
CA THR A 8 -6.09 -5.31 2.31
C THR A 8 -6.42 -4.34 1.17
N LEU A 9 -5.51 -4.18 0.20
CA LEU A 9 -5.66 -3.24 -0.90
C LEU A 9 -7.01 -3.38 -1.65
N ASN A 10 -7.43 -4.62 -1.89
CA ASN A 10 -8.69 -4.94 -2.58
C ASN A 10 -9.97 -4.48 -1.88
N LYS A 11 -9.92 -4.11 -0.60
CA LYS A 11 -11.08 -3.61 0.15
C LYS A 11 -11.20 -2.09 0.14
N ILE A 12 -10.13 -1.38 -0.20
CA ILE A 12 -10.08 0.08 -0.09
C ILE A 12 -9.84 0.79 -1.42
N CYS A 13 -9.31 0.08 -2.41
CA CYS A 13 -8.99 0.63 -3.71
C CYS A 13 -10.29 0.88 -4.48
N PRO A 14 -10.58 2.11 -4.94
CA PRO A 14 -11.72 2.37 -5.79
C PRO A 14 -11.55 1.68 -7.16
N LYS A 15 -12.67 1.28 -7.76
CA LYS A 15 -12.71 0.69 -9.11
C LYS A 15 -12.74 1.80 -10.15
N ASN A 16 -11.96 1.67 -11.22
CA ASN A 16 -11.90 2.59 -12.37
C ASN A 16 -11.51 4.04 -12.02
N GLU A 17 -10.76 4.25 -10.95
CA GLU A 17 -10.21 5.56 -10.56
C GLU A 17 -8.68 5.56 -10.62
N SER A 18 -8.09 6.76 -10.67
CA SER A 18 -6.64 6.92 -10.58
C SER A 18 -6.18 6.66 -9.14
N VAL A 19 -5.14 5.83 -8.96
CA VAL A 19 -4.64 5.44 -7.65
C VAL A 19 -3.13 5.68 -7.55
N LEU A 20 -2.70 6.30 -6.46
CA LEU A 20 -1.29 6.42 -6.09
C LEU A 20 -0.96 5.43 -4.98
N ILE A 21 -0.01 4.53 -5.22
CA ILE A 21 0.48 3.55 -4.23
C ILE A 21 1.95 3.85 -3.95
N LEU A 22 2.27 4.09 -2.68
CA LEU A 22 3.65 4.29 -2.24
C LEU A 22 4.26 2.95 -1.79
N ILE A 23 5.38 2.58 -2.41
CA ILE A 23 6.16 1.39 -2.04
C ILE A 23 7.47 1.85 -1.42
N GLY A 24 7.77 1.37 -0.22
CA GLY A 24 8.99 1.74 0.51
C GLY A 24 10.24 1.10 -0.09
N PRO A 25 11.43 1.68 0.18
CA PRO A 25 12.71 1.07 -0.16
C PRO A 25 12.97 -0.19 0.70
N GLU A 26 14.08 -0.90 0.50
CA GLU A 26 14.41 -2.10 1.29
C GLU A 26 14.39 -1.88 2.82
N GLY A 27 14.68 -0.64 3.26
CA GLY A 27 14.68 -0.21 4.66
C GLY A 27 13.32 0.17 5.23
N ASP A 28 12.25 0.06 4.43
CA ASP A 28 10.90 0.57 4.72
C ASP A 28 10.86 2.10 4.86
N PHE A 29 9.65 2.65 5.01
CA PHE A 29 9.47 4.06 5.35
C PHE A 29 9.89 4.31 6.80
N SER A 30 10.52 5.46 7.04
CA SER A 30 10.76 5.96 8.39
C SER A 30 9.44 6.33 9.08
N LYS A 31 9.47 6.42 10.41
CA LYS A 31 8.28 6.81 11.20
C LYS A 31 7.75 8.17 10.77
N ASN A 32 8.64 9.15 10.56
CA ASN A 32 8.24 10.50 10.14
C ASN A 32 7.60 10.51 8.75
N GLU A 33 8.07 9.68 7.81
CA GLU A 33 7.45 9.56 6.48
C GLU A 33 6.06 8.94 6.57
N ILE A 34 5.89 7.91 7.41
CA ILE A 34 4.58 7.29 7.65
C ILE A 34 3.62 8.31 8.29
N GLU A 35 4.06 9.04 9.31
CA GLU A 35 3.25 10.06 9.98
C GLU A 35 2.80 11.14 8.99
N ARG A 36 3.74 11.67 8.19
CA ARG A 36 3.42 12.66 7.15
C ARG A 36 2.47 12.12 6.08
N ALA A 37 2.62 10.86 5.68
CA ALA A 37 1.73 10.22 4.72
C ALA A 37 0.29 10.14 5.27
N LEU A 38 0.15 9.77 6.54
CA LEU A 38 -1.15 9.71 7.22
C LEU A 38 -1.79 11.10 7.34
N GLU A 39 -1.02 12.14 7.66
CA GLU A 39 -1.49 13.53 7.75
C GLU A 39 -2.09 14.05 6.44
N ILE A 40 -1.53 13.63 5.30
CA ILE A 40 -2.06 14.00 3.96
C ILE A 40 -3.13 13.03 3.44
N GLY A 41 -3.59 12.08 4.27
CA GLY A 41 -4.70 11.19 3.96
C GLY A 41 -4.33 9.89 3.23
N ILE A 42 -3.04 9.53 3.12
CA ILE A 42 -2.63 8.22 2.60
C ILE A 42 -3.05 7.14 3.59
N LYS A 43 -3.65 6.08 3.06
CA LYS A 43 -4.18 4.98 3.88
C LYS A 43 -3.18 3.82 3.92
N PRO A 44 -2.82 3.29 5.10
CA PRO A 44 -1.93 2.14 5.20
C PRO A 44 -2.65 0.88 4.70
N VAL A 45 -2.01 0.15 3.80
CA VAL A 45 -2.54 -1.08 3.21
C VAL A 45 -1.61 -2.27 3.39
N SER A 46 -2.20 -3.47 3.31
CA SER A 46 -1.46 -4.73 3.17
C SER A 46 -1.65 -5.30 1.77
N LEU A 47 -0.56 -5.83 1.19
CA LEU A 47 -0.54 -6.61 -0.05
C LEU A 47 -0.67 -8.12 0.20
N GLY A 48 -0.87 -8.55 1.45
CA GLY A 48 -1.02 -9.96 1.82
C GLY A 48 -0.28 -10.32 3.10
N LYS A 49 -0.13 -11.62 3.35
CA LYS A 49 0.59 -12.15 4.53
C LYS A 49 2.10 -12.24 4.32
N SER A 50 2.54 -12.33 3.06
CA SER A 50 3.96 -12.51 2.71
C SER A 50 4.73 -11.19 2.81
N ARG A 51 5.99 -11.28 3.27
CA ARG A 51 6.93 -10.17 3.17
C ARG A 51 7.47 -10.10 1.74
N LEU A 52 7.17 -9.02 1.03
CA LEU A 52 7.60 -8.79 -0.35
C LEU A 52 8.86 -7.94 -0.38
N ARG A 53 9.72 -8.15 -1.41
CA ARG A 53 10.79 -7.20 -1.76
C ARG A 53 10.19 -5.99 -2.48
N THR A 54 10.92 -4.87 -2.53
CA THR A 54 10.44 -3.60 -3.10
C THR A 54 9.88 -3.75 -4.51
N GLU A 55 10.62 -4.39 -5.42
CA GLU A 55 10.20 -4.61 -6.81
C GLU A 55 8.95 -5.52 -6.90
N THR A 56 8.95 -6.62 -6.14
CA THR A 56 7.81 -7.55 -6.11
C THR A 56 6.55 -6.89 -5.54
N ALA A 57 6.70 -6.02 -4.54
CA ALA A 57 5.59 -5.27 -3.96
C ALA A 57 4.95 -4.32 -5.00
N GLY A 58 5.78 -3.65 -5.81
CA GLY A 58 5.30 -2.83 -6.94
C GLY A 58 4.50 -3.64 -7.96
N LEU A 59 5.05 -4.77 -8.42
CA LEU A 59 4.36 -5.64 -9.38
C LEU A 59 3.04 -6.18 -8.82
N VAL A 60 3.03 -6.66 -7.57
CA VAL A 60 1.83 -7.19 -6.91
C VAL A 60 0.76 -6.10 -6.73
N ALA A 61 1.17 -4.87 -6.38
CA ALA A 61 0.25 -3.74 -6.28
C ALA A 61 -0.43 -3.44 -7.63
N CYS A 62 0.35 -3.30 -8.71
CA CYS A 62 -0.17 -3.07 -10.06
C CYS A 62 -1.11 -4.20 -10.51
N HIS A 63 -0.69 -5.44 -10.33
CA HIS A 63 -1.50 -6.62 -10.69
C HIS A 63 -2.82 -6.66 -9.90
N THR A 64 -2.79 -6.35 -8.60
CA THR A 64 -3.99 -6.31 -7.76
C THR A 64 -4.96 -5.23 -8.21
N VAL A 65 -4.46 -4.04 -8.58
CA VAL A 65 -5.32 -2.96 -9.11
C VAL A 65 -5.93 -3.36 -10.45
N SER A 66 -5.17 -4.02 -11.33
CA SER A 66 -5.70 -4.53 -12.61
C SER A 66 -6.89 -5.46 -12.39
N LEU A 67 -6.77 -6.42 -11.47
CA LEU A 67 -7.85 -7.36 -11.14
C LEU A 67 -9.08 -6.69 -10.50
N ILE A 68 -8.90 -5.56 -9.81
CA ILE A 68 -10.03 -4.79 -9.24
C ILE A 68 -10.79 -4.05 -10.34
N ASN A 69 -10.08 -3.63 -11.39
CA ASN A 69 -10.64 -2.89 -12.51
C ASN A 69 -11.30 -3.78 -13.57
N GLU A 70 -10.95 -5.07 -13.62
CA GLU A 70 -11.76 -6.10 -14.29
C GLU A 70 -13.14 -6.21 -13.62
#